data_AF-A0A455ZC94-F1
#
_entry.id   AF-A0A455ZC94-F1
#
_cell.length_a   1.000
_cell.length_b   1.000
_cell.length_c   1.000
_cell.angle_alpha   90.00
_cell.angle_beta   90.00
_cell.angle_gamma   90.00
#
_symmetry.space_group_name_H-M   'P 1'
#
loop_
_entity.id
_entity.type
_entity.pdbx_description
1 polymer ?
#
loop_
_entity_poly.entity_id
_entity_poly.type
_entity_poly.pdbx_seq_one_letter_code
_entity_poly.pdbx_strand_id
1 'polypeptide(L)'
;MDTVTAQLVFGIFVIVVAVVLIYWINRRRFYRRNAAGVEMFSGYTKAISVRFLERIGKLFAYGLIILGVVCIWTYTQMKKDKEKQPIEAQSTR
;
A
#
# COMPACT_ATOMS: atom_id res chain seq x y z
N MET A 1 22.73 4.55 -10.50
CA MET A 1 21.39 5.08 -10.17
C MET A 1 21.47 5.72 -8.81
N ASP A 2 21.03 6.96 -8.67
CA ASP A 2 21.08 7.67 -7.39
C ASP A 2 20.17 6.99 -6.35
N THR A 3 20.64 6.89 -5.12
CA THR A 3 19.89 6.32 -3.98
C THR A 3 18.53 6.97 -3.76
N VAL A 4 18.43 8.26 -4.08
CA VAL A 4 17.20 9.06 -4.00
C VAL A 4 16.16 8.57 -5.01
N THR A 5 16.59 8.30 -6.25
CA THR A 5 15.75 7.75 -7.32
C THR A 5 15.31 6.33 -6.98
N ALA A 6 16.21 5.51 -6.43
CA ALA A 6 15.89 4.15 -6.00
C ALA A 6 14.82 4.12 -4.89
N GLN A 7 14.88 5.04 -3.93
CA GLN A 7 13.89 5.13 -2.85
C GLN A 7 12.50 5.52 -3.37
N LEU A 8 12.43 6.44 -4.35
CA LEU A 8 11.16 6.88 -4.94
C LEU A 8 10.52 5.76 -5.79
N VAL A 9 11.34 5.04 -6.58
CA VAL A 9 10.89 3.87 -7.35
C VAL A 9 10.39 2.76 -6.40
N PHE A 10 11.10 2.49 -5.30
CA PHE A 10 10.68 1.50 -4.31
C PHE A 10 9.36 1.88 -3.64
N GLY A 11 9.18 3.15 -3.25
CA GLY A 11 7.92 3.63 -2.67
C GLY A 11 6.72 3.46 -3.61
N ILE A 12 6.89 3.82 -4.89
CA ILE A 12 5.85 3.62 -5.92
C ILE A 12 5.57 2.12 -6.09
N PHE A 13 6.61 1.30 -6.18
CA PHE A 13 6.47 -0.14 -6.34
C PHE A 13 5.66 -0.77 -5.20
N VAL A 14 5.95 -0.41 -3.95
CA VAL A 14 5.21 -0.89 -2.77
C VAL A 14 3.73 -0.51 -2.83
N ILE A 15 3.41 0.72 -3.24
CA ILE A 15 2.02 1.17 -3.39
C ILE A 15 1.31 0.40 -4.50
N VAL A 16 1.95 0.20 -5.65
CA VAL A 16 1.38 -0.56 -6.77
C VAL A 16 1.07 -1.99 -6.33
N VAL A 17 2.00 -2.65 -5.65
CA VAL A 17 1.80 -4.01 -5.11
C VAL A 17 0.65 -4.03 -4.10
N ALA A 18 0.56 -3.03 -3.21
CA ALA A 18 -0.54 -2.91 -2.25
C ALA A 18 -1.91 -2.82 -2.96
N VAL A 19 -2.03 -1.99 -3.99
CA VAL A 19 -3.27 -1.81 -4.75
C VAL A 19 -3.65 -3.08 -5.52
N VAL A 20 -2.67 -3.74 -6.16
CA VAL A 20 -2.89 -5.02 -6.84
C VAL A 20 -3.37 -6.08 -5.86
N LEU A 21 -2.79 -6.14 -4.66
CA LEU A 21 -3.20 -7.07 -3.61
C LEU A 21 -4.65 -6.82 -3.16
N ILE A 22 -5.03 -5.56 -2.94
CA ILE A 22 -6.42 -5.17 -2.61
C ILE A 22 -7.37 -5.60 -3.73
N TYR A 23 -7.04 -5.25 -4.97
CA TYR A 23 -7.87 -5.55 -6.12
C TYR A 23 -8.03 -7.07 -6.28
N TRP A 24 -6.97 -7.84 -6.11
CA TRP A 24 -6.99 -9.30 -6.19
C TRP A 24 -7.89 -9.92 -5.12
N ILE A 25 -7.78 -9.46 -3.86
CA ILE A 25 -8.64 -9.91 -2.76
C ILE A 25 -10.11 -9.55 -3.05
N ASN A 26 -10.38 -8.34 -3.54
CA ASN A 26 -11.73 -7.88 -3.84
C ASN A 26 -12.32 -8.58 -5.08
N ARG A 27 -11.48 -8.96 -6.05
CA ARG A 27 -11.86 -9.78 -7.22
C ARG A 27 -12.22 -11.20 -6.81
N ARG A 28 -11.44 -11.84 -5.94
CA ARG A 28 -11.76 -13.18 -5.38
C ARG A 28 -13.09 -13.18 -4.61
N ARG A 29 -13.43 -12.07 -3.96
CA ARG A 29 -14.73 -11.85 -3.31
C ARG A 29 -15.89 -11.80 -4.31
N PHE A 30 -15.70 -11.10 -5.44
CA PHE A 30 -16.74 -10.94 -6.45
C PHE A 30 -17.06 -12.25 -7.17
N TYR A 31 -16.03 -12.99 -7.62
CA TYR A 31 -16.20 -14.26 -8.33
C TYR A 31 -16.79 -15.40 -7.46
N ARG A 32 -16.87 -15.23 -6.14
CA ARG A 32 -17.46 -16.20 -5.21
C ARG A 32 -18.92 -15.88 -4.85
N ARG A 33 -19.48 -14.78 -5.35
CA ARG A 33 -20.88 -14.40 -5.16
C ARG A 33 -21.68 -14.85 -6.39
N ASN A 34 -22.77 -15.59 -6.17
CA ASN A 34 -23.69 -15.93 -7.27
C ASN A 34 -24.47 -14.66 -7.71
N ALA A 35 -25.27 -14.72 -8.78
CA ALA A 35 -26.04 -13.58 -9.31
C ALA A 35 -26.91 -12.83 -8.27
N ALA A 36 -27.29 -13.51 -7.19
CA ALA A 36 -28.04 -12.93 -6.05
C ALA A 36 -27.15 -12.34 -4.93
N GLY A 37 -25.83 -12.25 -5.11
CA GLY A 37 -24.88 -11.72 -4.11
C GLY A 37 -24.58 -12.67 -2.94
N VAL A 38 -25.16 -13.88 -2.94
CA VAL A 38 -25.05 -14.85 -1.84
C VAL A 38 -23.78 -15.69 -2.00
N GLU A 39 -23.01 -15.81 -0.92
CA GLU A 39 -21.84 -16.70 -0.86
C GLU A 39 -22.32 -18.14 -0.64
N MET A 40 -22.27 -18.98 -1.68
CA MET A 40 -22.50 -20.42 -1.53
C MET A 40 -21.24 -21.07 -0.94
N PHE A 41 -21.19 -21.20 0.38
CA PHE A 41 -20.21 -22.05 1.03
C PHE A 41 -20.80 -23.44 1.23
N SER A 42 -20.10 -24.47 0.74
CA SER A 42 -20.51 -25.87 0.91
C SER A 42 -20.34 -26.40 2.35
N GLY A 43 -19.81 -25.59 3.27
CA GLY A 43 -19.60 -25.97 4.67
C GLY A 43 -19.11 -24.82 5.55
N TYR A 44 -19.49 -24.87 6.83
CA TYR A 44 -19.22 -23.85 7.85
C TYR A 44 -17.72 -23.56 8.03
N THR A 45 -16.88 -24.60 8.04
CA THR A 45 -15.42 -24.48 8.21
C THR A 45 -14.77 -23.66 7.09
N LYS A 46 -15.17 -23.88 5.84
CA LYS A 46 -14.62 -23.12 4.70
C LYS A 46 -15.03 -21.65 4.71
N ALA A 47 -16.25 -21.36 5.19
CA ALA A 47 -16.73 -19.99 5.32
C ALA A 47 -15.87 -19.19 6.31
N ILE A 48 -15.49 -19.79 7.44
CA ILE A 48 -14.65 -19.15 8.45
C ILE A 48 -13.23 -18.93 7.92
N SER A 49 -12.57 -19.95 7.38
CA SER A 49 -11.19 -19.82 6.88
C SER A 49 -11.06 -18.73 5.82
N VAL A 50 -12.02 -18.65 4.90
CA VAL A 50 -11.99 -17.69 3.80
C VAL A 50 -12.29 -16.27 4.28
N ARG A 51 -13.29 -16.08 5.16
CA ARG A 51 -13.57 -14.77 5.78
C ARG A 51 -12.41 -14.29 6.64
N PHE A 52 -11.72 -15.20 7.32
CA PHE A 52 -10.55 -14.90 8.13
C PHE A 52 -9.38 -14.41 7.26
N LEU A 53 -9.09 -15.11 6.16
CA LEU A 53 -8.06 -14.71 5.20
C LEU A 53 -8.37 -13.36 4.53
N GLU A 54 -9.64 -13.10 4.22
CA GLU A 54 -10.08 -11.80 3.68
C GLU A 54 -9.91 -10.66 4.69
N ARG A 55 -10.17 -10.91 5.97
CA ARG A 55 -10.00 -9.90 7.02
C ARG A 55 -8.51 -9.60 7.23
N ILE A 56 -7.67 -10.63 7.29
CA ILE A 56 -6.21 -10.47 7.38
C ILE A 56 -5.65 -9.77 6.14
N GLY A 57 -6.06 -10.19 4.94
CA GLY A 57 -5.58 -9.60 3.70
C GLY A 57 -5.93 -8.12 3.57
N LYS A 58 -7.14 -7.72 4.00
CA LYS A 58 -7.51 -6.30 4.07
C LYS A 58 -6.67 -5.53 5.10
N LEU A 59 -6.46 -6.11 6.28
CA LEU A 59 -5.64 -5.51 7.33
C LEU A 59 -4.20 -5.28 6.85
N PHE A 60 -3.61 -6.29 6.21
CA PHE A 60 -2.27 -6.21 5.61
C PHE A 60 -2.17 -5.12 4.55
N ALA A 61 -3.19 -5.03 3.69
CA ALA A 61 -3.24 -4.02 2.65
C ALA A 61 -3.34 -2.59 3.21
N TYR A 62 -4.16 -2.36 4.24
CA TYR A 62 -4.19 -1.07 4.93
C TYR A 62 -2.84 -0.73 5.57
N GLY A 63 -2.16 -1.71 6.16
CA GLY A 63 -0.81 -1.55 6.69
C GLY A 63 0.19 -1.12 5.61
N LEU A 64 0.14 -1.76 4.43
CA LEU A 64 1.01 -1.43 3.30
C LEU A 64 0.76 -0.01 2.76
N ILE A 65 -0.50 0.44 2.72
CA ILE A 65 -0.82 1.81 2.31
C ILE A 65 -0.20 2.82 3.29
N ILE A 66 -0.36 2.61 4.58
CA ILE A 66 0.22 3.50 5.62
C ILE A 66 1.74 3.57 5.47
N LEU A 67 2.39 2.41 5.27
CA LEU A 67 3.84 2.35 5.10
C LEU A 67 4.30 3.10 3.83
N GLY A 68 3.55 2.98 2.72
CA GLY A 68 3.81 3.75 1.50
C GLY A 68 3.70 5.26 1.69
N VAL A 69 2.67 5.73 2.40
CA VAL A 69 2.49 7.16 2.72
C VAL A 69 3.61 7.69 3.61
N VAL A 70 4.02 6.93 4.63
CA VAL A 70 5.14 7.29 5.52
C VAL A 70 6.45 7.41 4.73
N CYS A 71 6.68 6.53 3.75
CA CYS A 71 7.86 6.57 2.90
C CYS A 71 7.91 7.82 1.98
N ILE A 72 6.74 8.25 1.47
CA ILE A 72 6.62 9.50 0.69
C ILE A 72 6.83 10.73 1.60
N TRP A 73 6.37 10.66 2.85
CA TRP A 73 6.55 11.74 3.82
C TRP A 73 8.03 11.96 4.17
N THR A 74 8.78 10.90 4.43
CA THR A 74 10.23 10.99 4.68
C THR A 74 11.01 11.52 3.48
N TYR A 75 10.60 11.17 2.24
CA TYR A 75 11.17 11.78 1.03
C TYR A 75 10.95 13.30 0.98
N THR A 76 9.75 13.75 1.32
CA THR A 76 9.40 15.20 1.33
C THR A 76 10.24 15.96 2.35
N GLN A 77 10.56 15.35 3.50
CA GLN A 77 11.45 15.93 4.51
C GLN A 77 12.89 16.08 3.99
N MET A 78 13.44 15.02 3.37
CA MET A 78 14.79 15.04 2.78
C MET A 78 14.94 16.13 1.70
N LYS A 79 13.90 16.39 0.91
CA LYS A 79 13.90 17.45 -0.10
C LYS A 79 13.87 18.84 0.54
N LYS A 80 13.12 19.05 1.63
CA LYS A 80 13.09 20.32 2.37
C LYS A 80 14.45 20.67 2.98
N ASP A 81 15.17 19.67 3.49
CA ASP A 81 16.49 19.91 4.12
C ASP A 81 17.56 20.24 3.06
N LYS A 82 17.45 19.68 1.86
CA LYS A 82 18.32 20.02 0.71
C LYS A 82 18.05 21.40 0.14
N GLU A 83 16.83 21.93 0.29
CA GLU A 83 16.41 23.24 -0.23
C GLU A 83 16.76 24.38 0.75
N LYS A 84 16.85 24.10 2.05
CA LYS A 84 17.24 25.08 3.08
C LYS A 84 18.74 25.39 3.10
N GLN A 85 19.59 24.37 2.93
CA GLN A 85 21.05 24.54 2.90
C GLN A 85 21.61 25.51 1.84
N PRO A 86 21.11 25.54 0.58
CA PRO A 86 21.60 26.51 -0.40
C PRO A 86 21.14 27.95 -0.10
N ILE A 87 20.01 28.14 0.59
CA ILE A 87 19.47 29.47 0.92
C ILE A 87 20.24 30.08 2.11
N GLU A 88 20.55 29.29 3.14
CA GLU A 88 21.31 29.75 4.31
C GLU A 88 22.79 30.01 3.97
N ALA A 89 23.36 29.24 3.03
CA ALA A 89 24.73 29.46 2.53
C ALA A 89 24.86 30.72 1.63
N GLN A 90 23.78 31.15 0.97
CA GLN A 90 23.75 32.41 0.20
C GLN A 90 23.42 33.62 1.06
N SER A 91 22.57 33.48 2.09
CA SER A 91 22.22 34.59 2.99
C SER A 91 23.33 34.97 3.96
N THR A 92 24.36 34.12 4.11
CA THR A 92 25.52 34.34 4.99
C THR A 92 26.76 34.83 4.23
N ARG A 93 26.64 35.12 2.92
CA ARG A 93 27.70 35.69 2.08
C ARG A 93 27.40 37.14 1.69
#